data_AF-A0A7C7NH52-F1
#
_entry.id   AF-A0A7C7NH52-F1
#
_cell.length_a   1.000
_cell.length_b   1.000
_cell.length_c   1.000
_cell.angle_alpha   90.00
_cell.angle_beta   90.00
_cell.angle_gamma   90.00
#
_symmetry.space_group_name_H-M   'P 1'
#
loop_
_entity.id
_entity.type
_entity.pdbx_description
1 polymer ?
#
loop_
_entity_poly.entity_id
_entity_poly.type
_entity_poly.pdbx_seq_one_letter_code
_entity_poly.pdbx_strand_id
1 'polypeptide(L)' 'VVESFDLMFSVAQSLSENFSCSLLDENRNLLTKQMLEHMRNESQEFQRQRLANAS' A
#
# COMPACT_ATOMS: atom_id res chain seq x y z
N VAL A 1 -7.14 6.13 -6.27
CA VAL A 1 -5.73 5.72 -6.03
C VAL A 1 -5.61 5.02 -4.69
N VAL A 2 -6.10 5.63 -3.60
CA VAL A 2 -6.14 5.00 -2.27
C VAL A 2 -6.91 3.67 -2.28
N GLU A 3 -8.07 3.60 -2.94
CA GLU A 3 -8.82 2.34 -3.07
C GLU A 3 -8.04 1.25 -3.81
N SER A 4 -7.22 1.62 -4.80
CA SER A 4 -6.36 0.68 -5.52
C SER A 4 -5.25 0.14 -4.63
N PHE A 5 -4.70 0.98 -3.75
CA PHE A 5 -3.75 0.55 -2.72
C PHE A 5 -4.41 -0.40 -1.72
N ASP A 6 -5.61 -0.05 -1.22
CA ASP A 6 -6.36 -0.89 -0.28
C ASP A 6 -6.67 -2.27 -0.90
N LEU A 7 -7.04 -2.31 -2.19
CA LEU A 7 -7.25 -3.57 -2.92
C LEU A 7 -5.95 -4.37 -3.11
N MET A 8 -4.85 -3.71 -3.50
CA MET A 8 -3.54 -4.35 -3.62
C MET A 8 -3.12 -5.00 -2.30
N PHE A 9 -3.25 -4.27 -1.19
CA PHE A 9 -2.91 -4.79 0.14
C PHE A 9 -3.82 -5.96 0.52
N SER A 10 -5.13 -5.88 0.26
CA SER A 10 -6.06 -6.97 0.52
C SER A 10 -5.69 -8.25 -0.23
N VAL A 11 -5.31 -8.15 -1.52
CA VAL A 11 -4.84 -9.30 -2.31
C VAL A 11 -3.54 -9.86 -1.72
N ALA A 12 -2.57 -9.00 -1.42
CA ALA A 12 -1.29 -9.42 -0.85
C ALA A 12 -1.49 -10.14 0.50
N GLN A 13 -2.35 -9.60 1.37
CA GLN A 13 -2.70 -10.20 2.64
C GLN A 13 -3.36 -11.57 2.46
N SER A 14 -4.30 -11.70 1.53
CA SER A 14 -4.93 -13.00 1.24
C SER A 14 -3.92 -14.04 0.77
N LEU A 15 -2.94 -13.66 -0.05
CA LEU A 15 -1.86 -14.56 -0.47
C LEU A 15 -0.95 -14.92 0.72
N SER A 16 -0.58 -13.96 1.56
CA SER A 16 0.21 -14.18 2.77
C SER A 16 -0.45 -15.20 3.70
N GLU A 17 -1.76 -15.08 3.93
CA GLU A 17 -2.54 -16.00 4.77
C GLU A 17 -2.65 -17.39 4.14
N ASN A 18 -2.97 -17.49 2.84
CA ASN A 18 -3.14 -18.78 2.15
C ASN A 18 -1.83 -19.57 2.00
N PHE A 19 -0.71 -18.88 1.84
CA PHE A 19 0.61 -19.51 1.64
C PHE A 19 1.51 -19.45 2.89
N SER A 20 1.01 -18.94 4.02
CA SER A 20 1.79 -18.73 5.25
C SER A 20 3.09 -17.97 5.03
N CYS A 21 3.04 -16.93 4.18
CA CYS A 21 4.19 -16.15 3.73
C CYS A 21 4.23 -14.79 4.42
N SER A 22 5.43 -14.22 4.57
CA SER A 22 5.61 -12.85 5.07
C SER A 22 5.39 -11.82 3.96
N LEU A 23 4.70 -10.73 4.28
CA LEU A 23 4.64 -9.54 3.42
C LEU A 23 5.89 -8.70 3.60
N LEU A 24 6.48 -8.26 2.48
CA LEU A 24 7.68 -7.44 2.46
C LEU A 24 7.46 -6.13 1.70
N ASP A 25 8.27 -5.12 2.02
CA ASP A 25 8.36 -3.87 1.26
C ASP A 25 9.25 -4.00 0.01
N GLU A 26 9.45 -2.91 -0.73
CA GLU A 26 10.30 -2.88 -1.93
C GLU A 26 11.78 -3.18 -1.65
N ASN A 27 12.24 -2.99 -0.40
CA ASN A 27 13.60 -3.26 0.06
C ASN A 27 13.72 -4.66 0.71
N ARG A 28 12.65 -5.47 0.66
CA ARG A 28 12.54 -6.80 1.26
C ARG A 28 12.58 -6.81 2.80
N ASN A 29 12.25 -5.70 3.45
CA ASN A 29 12.01 -5.64 4.88
C ASN A 29 10.62 -6.18 5.21
N LEU A 30 10.46 -6.73 6.42
CA LEU A 30 9.15 -7.16 6.90
C LEU A 30 8.19 -5.98 6.97
N LEU A 31 7.03 -6.13 6.34
CA LEU A 31 6.05 -5.07 6.28
C LEU A 31 5.37 -4.86 7.64
N THR A 32 5.54 -3.67 8.21
CA THR A 32 4.94 -3.31 9.50
C THR A 32 3.65 -2.50 9.31
N LYS A 33 2.84 -2.41 10.36
CA LYS A 33 1.62 -1.58 10.36
C LYS A 33 1.90 -0.10 10.06
N GLN A 34 3.01 0.43 10.60
CA GLN A 34 3.41 1.82 10.36
C GLN A 34 3.79 2.07 8.91
N MET A 35 4.47 1.10 8.28
CA MET A 35 4.82 1.18 6.85
C MET A 35 3.57 1.13 5.97
N LEU A 36 2.60 0.26 6.30
CA LEU A 36 1.32 0.21 5.58
C LEU A 36 0.56 1.53 5.63
N GLU A 37 0.48 2.14 6.81
CA GLU A 37 -0.15 3.45 6.98
C GLU A 37 0.59 4.53 6.20
N HIS A 38 1.93 4.50 6.21
CA HIS A 38 2.76 5.39 5.42
C HIS A 38 2.48 5.28 3.92
N MET A 39 2.52 4.07 3.35
CA MET A 39 2.26 3.84 1.92
C MET A 39 0.84 4.25 1.51
N ARG A 40 -0.13 4.07 2.41
CA ARG A 40 -1.50 4.55 2.19
C ARG A 40 -1.58 6.08 2.12
N ASN A 41 -0.88 6.76 3.03
CA ASN A 41 -0.80 8.21 3.06
C ASN A 41 -0.08 8.77 1.82
N GLU A 42 0.99 8.11 1.36
CA GLU A 42 1.67 8.48 0.10
C GLU A 42 0.72 8.34 -1.10
N SER A 43 -0.06 7.26 -1.16
CA SER A 43 -1.07 7.06 -2.20
C SER A 43 -2.13 8.17 -2.22
N GLN A 44 -2.53 8.64 -1.03
CA GLN A 44 -3.45 9.75 -0.88
C GLN A 44 -2.81 11.07 -1.31
N GLU A 45 -1.55 11.31 -0.92
CA GLU A 45 -0.81 12.52 -1.27
C GLU A 45 -0.60 12.63 -2.77
N PHE A 46 -0.21 11.53 -3.42
CA PHE A 46 -0.10 11.47 -4.87
C PHE A 46 -1.42 11.86 -5.55
N GLN A 47 -2.55 11.38 -5.04
CA GLN A 47 -3.86 11.75 -5.55
C GLN A 47 -4.14 13.26 -5.36
N ARG A 48 -3.79 13.85 -4.22
CA ARG A 48 -3.95 15.29 -3.97
C ARG A 48 -3.12 16.12 -4.95
N GLN A 49 -1.84 15.81 -5.10
CA GLN A 49 -0.93 16.53 -5.99
C GLN A 49 -1.37 16.44 -7.44
N ARG A 50 -1.82 15.26 -7.89
CA ARG A 50 -2.35 15.08 -9.25
C ARG A 50 -3.57 15.95 -9.52
N LEU A 51 -4.49 16.10 -8.56
CA LEU A 51 -5.68 16.94 -8.72
C LEU A 51 -5.32 18.43 -8.70
N ALA A 52 -4.40 18.84 -7.83
CA ALA A 52 -3.91 20.23 -7.77
C ALA A 52 -3.20 20.65 -9.07
N ASN A 53 -2.42 19.75 -9.67
CA ASN A 53 -1.69 20.02 -10.93
C ASN A 53 -2.54 19.86 -12.20
N ALA A 54 -3.75 19.28 -12.08
CA ALA A 54 -4.71 19.18 -13.19
C ALA A 54 -5.68 20.38 -13.24
N SER A 55 -5.52 21.33 -12.31
CA SER A 55 -6.32 22.56 -12.20
C SER A 55 -5.65 23.74 -12.90
#